data_AF-A0A558DHL6-F1
#
_entry.id   AF-A0A558DHL6-F1
#
_cell.length_a   1.000
_cell.length_b   1.000
_cell.length_c   1.000
_cell.angle_alpha   90.00
_cell.angle_beta   90.00
_cell.angle_gamma   90.00
#
_symmetry.space_group_name_H-M   'P 1'
#
loop_
_entity.id
_entity.type
_entity.pdbx_description
1 polymer ?
#
loop_
_entity_poly.entity_id
_entity_poly.type
_entity_poly.pdbx_seq_one_letter_code
_entity_poly.pdbx_strand_id
1 'polypeptide(L)'
;MTTAKSVNSSRIRKPSRPAPADQPTWNPQRGSSMPVHRYRPWHQLVENIELPDRTWPDQRIERAPLWCAVDLRDGNQALIDPMSPARKRKFFDLLVRMGYKEIEVGFPAASQTDFDFVREIIEEGAIPEDVRIQVLVQCRPE
;
A
#
# COMPACT_ATOMS: atom_id res chain seq x y z
N MET A 1 -35.33 -45.43 -12.76
CA MET A 1 -35.39 -43.99 -12.40
C MET A 1 -33.98 -43.51 -12.18
N THR A 2 -33.43 -42.81 -13.18
CA THR A 2 -32.01 -42.44 -13.26
C THR A 2 -31.86 -41.04 -12.69
N THR A 3 -31.26 -40.90 -11.50
CA THR A 3 -30.99 -39.59 -10.90
C THR A 3 -29.80 -38.94 -11.62
N ALA A 4 -30.07 -37.86 -12.34
CA ALA A 4 -29.04 -37.08 -13.03
C ALA A 4 -28.06 -36.48 -12.00
N LYS A 5 -26.79 -36.90 -12.06
CA LYS A 5 -25.71 -36.24 -11.32
C LYS A 5 -25.45 -34.89 -11.97
N SER A 6 -25.80 -33.81 -11.27
CA SER A 6 -25.36 -32.46 -11.62
C SER A 6 -23.83 -32.41 -11.56
N VAL A 7 -23.19 -32.28 -12.71
CA VAL A 7 -21.74 -32.09 -12.84
C VAL A 7 -21.46 -30.63 -12.45
N ASN A 8 -21.01 -30.43 -11.23
CA ASN A 8 -20.64 -29.11 -10.74
C ASN A 8 -19.35 -28.66 -11.46
N SER A 9 -19.45 -27.69 -12.37
CA SER A 9 -18.37 -27.22 -13.26
C SER A 9 -17.33 -26.31 -12.57
N SER A 10 -17.42 -26.16 -11.25
CA SER A 10 -16.55 -25.28 -10.48
C SER A 10 -15.21 -25.95 -10.16
N ARG A 11 -14.10 -25.30 -10.53
CA ARG A 11 -12.74 -25.65 -10.07
C ARG A 11 -12.52 -25.34 -8.57
N ILE A 12 -13.49 -24.70 -7.91
CA ILE A 12 -13.44 -24.37 -6.49
C ILE A 12 -13.87 -25.59 -5.67
N ARG A 13 -13.00 -26.04 -4.76
CA ARG A 13 -13.29 -27.16 -3.87
C ARG A 13 -13.99 -26.66 -2.60
N LYS A 14 -15.18 -27.22 -2.30
CA LYS A 14 -15.88 -26.95 -1.04
C LYS A 14 -15.00 -27.38 0.15
N PRO A 15 -14.82 -26.55 1.20
CA PRO A 15 -14.09 -26.93 2.40
C PRO A 15 -14.64 -28.23 3.02
N SER A 16 -13.74 -29.15 3.32
CA SER A 16 -14.10 -30.50 3.81
C SER A 16 -13.20 -30.99 4.95
N ARG A 17 -12.19 -30.24 5.37
CA ARG A 17 -11.37 -30.62 6.53
C ARG A 17 -12.18 -30.46 7.82
N PRO A 18 -11.80 -31.17 8.90
CA PRO A 18 -12.46 -31.03 10.20
C PRO A 18 -12.52 -29.56 10.66
N ALA A 19 -13.60 -29.24 11.37
CA ALA A 19 -13.70 -27.99 12.12
C ALA A 19 -12.76 -28.03 13.35
N PRO A 20 -12.37 -26.88 13.91
CA PRO A 20 -11.76 -26.82 15.24
C PRO A 20 -12.60 -27.57 16.27
N ALA A 21 -11.93 -28.20 17.24
CA ALA A 21 -12.58 -29.05 18.24
C ALA A 21 -13.57 -28.26 19.13
N ASP A 22 -13.33 -26.97 19.31
CA ASP A 22 -14.11 -26.02 20.08
C ASP A 22 -15.17 -25.27 19.25
N GLN A 23 -15.34 -25.62 17.97
CA GLN A 23 -16.32 -24.95 17.11
C GLN A 23 -17.76 -25.19 17.62
N PRO A 24 -18.55 -24.13 17.84
CA PRO A 24 -19.91 -24.28 18.34
C PRO A 24 -20.82 -24.96 17.30
N THR A 25 -21.81 -25.71 17.78
CA THR A 25 -22.69 -26.55 16.95
C THR A 25 -23.54 -25.78 15.95
N TRP A 26 -23.85 -24.51 16.24
CA TRP A 26 -24.58 -23.63 15.32
C TRP A 26 -23.73 -23.17 14.13
N ASN A 27 -22.40 -23.32 14.19
CA ASN A 27 -21.51 -22.97 13.09
C ASN A 27 -21.22 -24.23 12.23
N PRO A 28 -21.76 -24.33 11.00
CA PRO A 28 -21.58 -25.51 10.15
C PRO A 28 -20.30 -25.48 9.30
N GLN A 29 -19.41 -24.50 9.48
CA GLN A 29 -18.21 -24.36 8.67
C GLN A 29 -17.24 -25.53 8.83
N ARG A 30 -16.40 -25.75 7.80
CA ARG A 30 -15.37 -26.79 7.73
C ARG A 30 -14.03 -26.17 7.36
N GLY A 31 -12.94 -26.80 7.77
CA GLY A 31 -11.59 -26.36 7.40
C GLY A 31 -11.35 -26.44 5.88
N SER A 32 -10.68 -25.44 5.33
CA SER A 32 -10.33 -25.38 3.91
C SER A 32 -9.03 -26.15 3.61
N SER A 33 -8.74 -26.38 2.33
CA SER A 33 -7.47 -26.93 1.88
C SER A 33 -6.38 -25.87 1.69
N MET A 34 -6.59 -24.63 2.13
CA MET A 34 -5.62 -23.55 1.97
C MET A 34 -4.33 -23.87 2.77
N PRO A 35 -3.15 -23.47 2.28
CA PRO A 35 -1.87 -23.74 2.93
C PRO A 35 -1.60 -22.75 4.07
N VAL A 36 -2.49 -22.70 5.07
CA VAL A 36 -2.45 -21.72 6.17
C VAL A 36 -1.16 -21.77 6.99
N HIS A 37 -0.51 -22.93 7.08
CA HIS A 37 0.77 -23.12 7.76
C HIS A 37 1.94 -22.35 7.14
N ARG A 38 1.80 -21.84 5.90
CA ARG A 38 2.78 -20.95 5.27
C ARG A 38 2.74 -19.53 5.85
N TYR A 39 1.73 -19.22 6.65
CA TYR A 39 1.52 -17.93 7.28
C TYR A 39 1.59 -18.09 8.79
N ARG A 40 2.22 -17.14 9.47
CA ARG A 40 2.33 -17.12 10.93
C ARG A 40 1.59 -15.90 11.48
N PRO A 41 0.96 -16.00 12.66
CA PRO A 41 0.45 -14.82 13.37
C PRO A 41 1.56 -13.78 13.59
N TRP A 42 1.21 -12.48 13.59
CA TRP A 42 2.17 -11.38 13.75
C TRP A 42 3.14 -11.59 14.90
N HIS A 43 2.62 -11.95 16.08
CA HIS A 43 3.42 -12.12 17.29
C HIS A 43 4.45 -13.26 17.25
N GLN A 44 4.30 -14.20 16.31
CA GLN A 44 5.30 -15.26 16.05
C GLN A 44 6.25 -14.89 14.91
N LEU A 45 5.83 -13.99 14.02
CA LEU A 45 6.60 -13.58 12.85
C LEU A 45 7.53 -12.40 13.17
N VAL A 46 7.06 -11.48 14.00
CA VAL A 46 7.73 -10.23 14.36
C VAL A 46 7.95 -10.19 15.87
N GLU A 47 6.93 -9.80 16.64
CA GLU A 47 7.03 -9.67 18.10
C GLU A 47 5.66 -9.45 18.77
N ASN A 48 5.62 -9.57 20.11
CA ASN A 48 4.46 -9.15 20.90
C ASN A 48 4.37 -7.62 20.96
N ILE A 49 3.16 -7.08 20.78
CA ILE A 49 2.92 -5.64 20.95
C ILE A 49 2.66 -5.37 22.44
N GLU A 50 3.63 -4.78 23.12
CA GLU A 50 3.53 -4.40 24.52
C GLU A 50 3.41 -2.88 24.65
N LEU A 51 2.15 -2.42 24.77
CA LEU A 51 1.82 -1.01 25.03
C LEU A 51 0.60 -0.97 25.96
N PRO A 52 0.78 -1.20 27.27
CA PRO A 52 -0.32 -1.38 28.22
C PRO A 52 -1.14 -0.09 28.37
N ASP A 53 -0.49 1.06 28.47
CA ASP A 53 -1.12 2.35 28.71
C ASP A 53 -1.43 3.12 27.40
N ARG A 54 -1.84 2.39 26.35
CA ARG A 54 -2.14 3.00 25.05
C ARG A 54 -3.36 3.93 25.17
N THR A 55 -3.23 5.15 24.67
CA THR A 55 -4.28 6.17 24.78
C THR A 55 -5.07 6.38 23.50
N TRP A 56 -4.57 5.92 22.36
CA TRP A 56 -5.19 6.12 21.05
C TRP A 56 -6.66 5.64 20.92
N PRO A 57 -7.15 4.61 21.66
CA PRO A 57 -8.57 4.24 21.61
C PRO A 57 -9.52 5.34 22.11
N ASP A 58 -9.05 6.22 22.99
CA ASP A 58 -9.85 7.29 23.61
C ASP A 58 -9.67 8.66 22.94
N GLN A 59 -8.71 8.78 22.01
CA GLN A 59 -8.43 10.03 21.31
C GLN A 59 -9.32 10.19 20.08
N ARG A 60 -9.72 11.43 19.80
CA ARG A 60 -10.38 11.82 18.55
C ARG A 60 -9.43 12.70 17.73
N ILE A 61 -9.41 12.50 16.42
CA ILE A 61 -8.64 13.36 15.51
C ILE A 61 -9.40 14.68 15.35
N GLU A 62 -8.82 15.79 15.81
CA GLU A 62 -9.45 17.13 15.78
C GLU A 62 -8.74 18.13 14.85
N ARG A 63 -7.59 17.74 14.30
CA ARG A 63 -6.78 18.58 13.41
C ARG A 63 -6.19 17.75 12.28
N ALA A 64 -5.98 18.38 11.13
CA ALA A 64 -5.25 17.76 10.03
C ALA A 64 -3.79 17.51 10.42
N PRO A 65 -3.19 16.38 10.01
CA PRO A 65 -1.76 16.19 10.09
C PRO A 65 -1.04 17.01 9.01
N LEU A 66 0.29 17.04 9.09
CA LEU A 66 1.10 17.37 7.92
C LEU A 66 1.00 16.23 6.91
N TRP A 67 0.73 16.57 5.65
CA TRP A 67 0.60 15.61 4.57
C TRP A 67 1.84 15.63 3.68
N CYS A 68 2.38 14.43 3.42
CA CYS A 68 3.37 14.20 2.37
C CYS A 68 2.75 13.31 1.28
N ALA A 69 2.69 13.82 0.05
CA ALA A 69 2.16 13.09 -1.09
C ALA A 69 3.29 12.35 -1.82
N VAL A 70 3.14 11.04 -2.02
CA VAL A 70 4.19 10.16 -2.60
C VAL A 70 3.86 9.64 -4.00
N ASP A 71 2.83 10.20 -4.63
CA ASP A 71 2.25 9.73 -5.89
C ASP A 71 3.27 9.70 -7.04
N LEU A 72 4.18 10.69 -7.10
CA LEU A 72 5.16 10.82 -8.19
C LEU A 72 6.30 9.80 -8.10
N ARG A 73 6.48 9.13 -6.96
CA ARG A 73 7.49 8.09 -6.75
C ARG A 73 6.85 6.74 -6.44
N ASP A 74 6.29 6.56 -5.25
CA ASP A 74 5.74 5.28 -4.80
C ASP A 74 4.51 4.88 -5.63
N GLY A 75 3.62 5.84 -5.89
CA GLY A 75 2.46 5.64 -6.76
C GLY A 75 2.88 5.33 -8.21
N ASN A 76 3.80 6.12 -8.76
CA ASN A 76 4.31 5.94 -10.12
C ASN A 76 4.97 4.57 -10.33
N GLN A 77 5.72 4.07 -9.34
CA GLN A 77 6.40 2.76 -9.40
C GLN A 77 5.41 1.58 -9.38
N ALA A 78 4.19 1.78 -8.86
CA ALA A 78 3.16 0.76 -8.81
C ALA A 78 2.33 0.64 -10.12
N LEU A 79 2.52 1.56 -11.07
CA LEU A 79 1.80 1.54 -12.34
C LEU A 79 2.36 0.49 -13.31
N ILE A 80 1.47 -0.16 -14.06
CA ILE A 80 1.86 -1.01 -15.20
C ILE A 80 2.58 -0.16 -16.26
N ASP A 81 1.99 1.00 -16.57
CA ASP A 81 2.57 2.00 -17.48
C ASP A 81 2.98 3.23 -16.66
N PRO A 82 4.29 3.43 -16.40
CA PRO A 82 4.77 4.59 -15.65
C PRO A 82 4.34 5.92 -16.27
N MET A 83 4.22 6.94 -15.42
CA MET A 83 3.87 8.29 -15.86
C MET A 83 4.96 8.86 -16.79
N SER A 84 4.51 9.42 -17.92
CA SER A 84 5.35 10.27 -18.75
C SER A 84 5.66 11.59 -18.04
N PRO A 85 6.70 12.35 -18.46
CA PRO A 85 7.03 13.65 -17.87
C PRO A 85 5.83 14.60 -17.79
N ALA A 86 5.03 14.70 -18.86
CA ALA A 86 3.83 15.52 -18.89
C ALA A 86 2.76 15.07 -17.86
N ARG A 87 2.63 13.76 -17.61
CA ARG A 87 1.72 13.24 -16.58
C ARG A 87 2.26 13.56 -15.19
N LYS A 88 3.56 13.40 -14.95
CA LYS A 88 4.20 13.77 -13.68
C LYS A 88 4.02 15.26 -13.39
N ARG A 89 4.30 16.13 -14.35
CA ARG A 89 4.13 17.58 -14.18
C ARG A 89 2.68 17.96 -13.86
N LYS A 90 1.72 17.43 -14.63
CA LYS A 90 0.29 17.66 -14.36
C LYS A 90 -0.13 17.21 -12.96
N PHE A 91 0.42 16.12 -12.46
CA PHE A 91 0.11 15.60 -11.13
C PHE A 91 0.79 16.42 -10.02
N PHE A 92 2.04 16.84 -10.22
CA PHE A 92 2.71 17.79 -9.34
C PHE A 92 1.91 19.09 -9.19
N ASP A 93 1.50 19.70 -10.30
CA ASP A 93 0.68 20.92 -10.30
C ASP A 93 -0.69 20.70 -9.63
N LEU A 94 -1.26 19.50 -9.72
CA LEU A 94 -2.48 19.14 -9.00
C LEU A 94 -2.25 19.11 -7.49
N LEU A 95 -1.21 18.43 -7.01
CA LEU A 95 -0.89 18.33 -5.58
C LEU A 95 -0.61 19.70 -4.97
N VAL A 96 0.16 20.53 -5.69
CA VAL A 96 0.41 21.93 -5.30
C VAL A 96 -0.90 22.70 -5.16
N ARG A 97 -1.79 22.64 -6.16
CA ARG A 97 -3.10 23.33 -6.11
C ARG A 97 -4.02 22.83 -5.01
N MET A 98 -3.92 21.55 -4.63
CA MET A 98 -4.67 21.00 -3.50
C MET A 98 -4.14 21.47 -2.13
N GLY A 99 -2.93 22.00 -2.08
CA GLY A 99 -2.32 22.55 -0.87
C GLY A 99 -1.34 21.61 -0.16
N TYR A 100 -0.87 20.53 -0.80
CA TYR A 100 0.21 19.72 -0.25
C TYR A 100 1.50 20.55 -0.14
N LYS A 101 2.21 20.40 0.99
CA LYS A 101 3.45 21.13 1.27
C LYS A 101 4.68 20.24 1.27
N GLU A 102 4.50 18.93 1.35
CA GLU A 102 5.55 17.94 1.15
C GLU A 102 5.14 17.01 0.01
N ILE A 103 6.01 16.88 -1.00
CA ILE A 103 5.74 16.07 -2.20
C ILE A 103 7.00 15.26 -2.53
N GLU A 104 6.92 13.92 -2.50
CA GLU A 104 7.99 13.05 -2.96
C GLU A 104 7.98 12.94 -4.48
N VAL A 105 9.04 13.45 -5.13
CA VAL A 105 9.09 13.68 -6.58
C VAL A 105 9.88 12.62 -7.36
N GLY A 106 10.58 11.71 -6.67
CA GLY A 106 11.27 10.61 -7.34
C GLY A 106 12.37 9.94 -6.52
N PHE A 107 13.00 8.94 -7.14
CA PHE A 107 14.24 8.28 -6.71
C PHE A 107 15.33 8.56 -7.77
N PRO A 108 15.92 9.77 -7.77
CA PRO A 108 16.79 10.23 -8.85
C PRO A 108 18.09 9.44 -8.99
N ALA A 109 18.60 8.83 -7.91
CA ALA A 109 19.79 7.99 -7.96
C ALA A 109 19.55 6.60 -8.61
N ALA A 110 18.30 6.16 -8.74
CA ALA A 110 17.96 4.86 -9.33
C ALA A 110 17.24 4.97 -10.69
N SER A 111 16.79 6.17 -11.08
CA SER A 111 15.99 6.40 -12.28
C SER A 111 16.38 7.72 -12.96
N GLN A 112 16.91 7.63 -14.18
CA GLN A 112 17.25 8.82 -14.98
C GLN A 112 16.02 9.69 -15.26
N THR A 113 14.84 9.10 -15.49
CA THR A 113 13.62 9.87 -15.74
C THR A 113 13.11 10.59 -14.48
N ASP A 114 13.43 10.07 -13.28
CA ASP A 114 13.18 10.79 -12.02
C ASP A 114 14.21 11.91 -11.84
N PHE A 115 15.47 11.65 -12.16
CA PHE A 115 16.52 12.68 -12.14
C PHE A 115 16.15 13.85 -13.05
N ASP A 116 15.78 13.57 -14.30
CA ASP A 116 15.42 14.59 -15.29
C ASP A 116 14.20 15.40 -14.83
N PHE A 117 13.19 14.74 -14.26
CA PHE A 117 12.01 15.42 -13.71
C PHE A 117 12.35 16.32 -12.52
N VAL A 118 13.23 15.88 -11.63
CA VAL A 118 13.72 16.70 -10.50
C VAL A 118 14.47 17.93 -11.02
N ARG A 119 15.31 17.77 -12.05
CA ARG A 119 15.99 18.90 -12.70
C ARG A 119 14.99 19.87 -13.33
N GLU A 120 14.02 19.36 -14.10
CA GLU A 120 12.97 20.16 -14.75
C GLU A 120 12.26 21.09 -13.76
N ILE A 121 11.71 20.55 -12.67
CA ILE A 121 10.92 21.35 -11.71
C ILE A 121 11.76 22.38 -10.94
N ILE A 122 13.07 22.13 -10.76
CA ILE A 122 13.99 23.07 -10.12
C ILE A 122 14.41 24.17 -11.11
N GLU A 123 14.85 23.78 -12.29
CA GLU A 123 15.40 24.70 -13.30
C GLU A 123 14.31 25.63 -13.87
N GLU A 124 13.08 25.15 -14.00
CA GLU A 124 11.93 25.96 -14.44
C GLU A 124 11.31 26.79 -13.31
N GLY A 125 11.80 26.68 -12.06
CA GLY A 125 11.21 27.38 -10.92
C GLY A 125 9.77 26.95 -10.62
N ALA A 126 9.45 25.67 -10.86
CA ALA A 126 8.09 25.15 -10.71
C ALA A 126 7.67 24.93 -9.25
N ILE A 127 8.63 24.89 -8.32
CA ILE A 127 8.41 24.61 -6.90
C ILE A 127 8.02 25.90 -6.18
N PRO A 128 6.79 26.01 -5.63
CA PRO A 128 6.41 27.17 -4.83
C PRO A 128 7.26 27.32 -3.56
N GLU A 129 7.37 28.55 -3.05
CA GLU A 129 8.20 28.87 -1.87
C GLU A 129 7.81 28.09 -0.60
N ASP A 130 6.54 27.69 -0.48
CA ASP A 130 6.00 26.97 0.68
C ASP A 130 5.92 25.44 0.47
N VAL A 131 6.46 24.93 -0.63
CA VAL A 131 6.49 23.49 -0.95
C VAL A 131 7.91 22.96 -0.83
N ARG A 132 8.05 21.82 -0.13
CA ARG A 132 9.29 21.06 -0.01
C ARG A 132 9.20 19.79 -0.84
N ILE A 133 10.11 19.65 -1.80
CA ILE A 133 10.27 18.40 -2.53
C ILE A 133 11.04 17.38 -1.67
N GLN A 134 10.62 16.12 -1.74
CA GLN A 134 11.27 14.98 -1.11
C GLN A 134 11.82 14.06 -2.20
N VAL A 135 13.02 13.52 -1.99
CA VAL A 135 13.64 12.51 -2.85
C VAL A 135 13.99 11.27 -2.05
N LEU A 136 13.81 10.10 -2.64
CA LEU A 136 14.23 8.83 -2.04
C LEU A 136 15.64 8.47 -2.49
N VAL A 137 16.44 7.93 -1.57
CA VAL A 137 17.77 7.36 -1.86
C VAL A 137 18.02 6.13 -1.00
N GLN A 138 18.76 5.15 -1.52
CA GLN A 138 19.29 4.04 -0.73
C GLN A 138 20.51 4.49 0.10
N CYS A 139 20.85 3.76 1.16
CA CYS A 139 21.99 4.10 2.02
C CYS A 139 23.37 3.74 1.42
N ARG A 140 23.47 3.51 0.11
CA ARG A 140 24.78 3.24 -0.52
C ARG A 140 25.57 4.54 -0.62
N PRO A 141 26.88 4.52 -0.35
CA PRO A 141 27.73 5.70 -0.56
C PRO A 141 27.90 6.03 -2.05
N GLU A 142 27.75 5.02 -2.91
CA GLU A 142 27.81 5.06 -4.38
C GLU A 142 26.52 4.59 -5.06
#